data_AF-A0A2Z6N7Q2-F1
#
_entry.id   AF-A0A2Z6N7Q2-F1
#
_cell.length_a   1.000
_cell.length_b   1.000
_cell.length_c   1.000
_cell.angle_alpha   90.00
_cell.angle_beta   90.00
_cell.angle_gamma   90.00
#
_symmetry.space_group_name_H-M   'P 1'
#
loop_
_entity.id
_entity.type
_entity.pdbx_description
1 polymer ?
#
loop_
_entity_poly.entity_id
_entity_poly.type
_entity_poly.pdbx_seq_one_letter_code
_entity_poly.pdbx_strand_id
1 'polypeptide(L)'
;MAKEILHTNDSLFTDRSVPDNTTTHNHNNFSIVFLPFSPLWQHLRKICHNSLFSNKTLDGSQELRRMKLKDLLNDMHKSSLTGEAVDVGRAAFKACINFLSYTFVSQDFVESLDDEYKDIVSTLLSAVGTPNIADHFPILKILDPQGI
;
A
#
# COMPACT_ATOMS: atom_id res chain seq x y z
N MET A 1 -14.78 17.71 15.24
CA MET A 1 -13.52 18.15 14.60
C MET A 1 -13.29 17.49 13.25
N ALA A 2 -13.20 16.15 13.13
CA ALA A 2 -12.89 15.49 11.85
C ALA A 2 -13.81 15.89 10.68
N LYS A 3 -15.14 15.93 10.89
CA LYS A 3 -16.11 16.39 9.87
C LYS A 3 -15.84 17.84 9.41
N GLU A 4 -15.50 18.73 10.34
CA GLU A 4 -15.23 20.13 10.01
C GLU A 4 -14.00 20.27 9.12
N ILE A 5 -12.96 19.48 9.37
CA ILE A 5 -11.69 19.54 8.61
C ILE A 5 -11.82 18.82 7.27
N LEU A 6 -12.35 17.59 7.26
CA LEU A 6 -12.31 16.70 6.10
C LEU A 6 -13.53 16.79 5.18
N HIS A 7 -14.57 17.53 5.58
CA HIS A 7 -15.79 17.68 4.78
C HIS A 7 -16.27 19.13 4.69
N THR A 8 -16.44 19.84 5.82
CA THR A 8 -16.94 21.23 5.77
C THR A 8 -15.91 22.19 5.16
N ASN A 9 -14.64 22.04 5.53
CA ASN A 9 -13.53 22.91 5.10
C ASN A 9 -12.46 22.13 4.33
N ASP A 10 -12.84 21.03 3.66
CA ASP A 10 -11.93 20.08 3.01
C ASP A 10 -10.93 20.74 2.05
N SER A 11 -11.37 21.71 1.26
CA SER A 11 -10.54 22.47 0.32
C SER A 11 -9.35 23.17 0.98
N LEU A 12 -9.44 23.55 2.26
CA LEU A 12 -8.34 24.16 3.01
C LEU A 12 -7.33 23.15 3.55
N PHE A 13 -7.73 21.88 3.69
CA PHE A 13 -6.95 20.81 4.33
C PHE A 13 -6.69 19.62 3.39
N THR A 14 -6.78 19.83 2.08
CA THR A 14 -6.56 18.77 1.09
C THR A 14 -5.07 18.46 0.88
N ASP A 15 -4.18 19.41 1.23
CA ASP A 15 -2.74 19.26 1.04
C ASP A 15 -2.11 18.30 2.05
N ARG A 16 -0.92 17.78 1.72
CA ARG A 16 -0.27 16.70 2.47
C ARG A 16 1.10 17.10 2.98
N SER A 17 1.40 16.69 4.21
CA SER A 17 2.79 16.64 4.66
C SER A 17 3.50 15.50 3.94
N VAL A 18 4.68 15.78 3.40
CA VAL A 18 5.51 14.82 2.67
C VAL A 18 6.73 14.50 3.54
N PRO A 19 6.81 13.29 4.14
CA PRO A 19 7.98 12.87 4.88
C PRO A 19 9.21 12.80 3.98
N ASP A 20 10.38 13.17 4.50
CA ASP A 20 11.63 13.31 3.77
C ASP A 20 12.02 12.01 3.04
N ASN A 21 11.87 10.87 3.69
CA ASN A 21 12.19 9.56 3.12
C ASN A 21 11.29 9.15 1.93
N THR A 22 10.14 9.79 1.77
CA THR A 22 9.24 9.58 0.62
C THR A 22 9.62 10.40 -0.61
N THR A 23 10.65 11.26 -0.50
CA THR A 23 11.16 12.08 -1.61
C THR A 23 12.24 11.38 -2.44
N THR A 24 12.72 10.22 -1.98
CA THR A 24 13.70 9.39 -2.70
C THR A 24 13.24 9.12 -4.13
N HIS A 25 14.15 9.22 -5.10
CA HIS A 25 13.86 9.10 -6.54
C HIS A 25 12.74 10.03 -7.05
N ASN A 26 12.49 11.17 -6.39
CA ASN A 26 11.38 12.08 -6.67
C ASN A 26 10.00 11.42 -6.53
N HIS A 27 9.86 10.37 -5.71
CA HIS A 27 8.63 9.59 -5.62
C HIS A 27 7.41 10.44 -5.20
N ASN A 28 7.62 11.42 -4.32
CA ASN A 28 6.60 12.38 -3.90
C ASN A 28 5.97 13.19 -5.07
N ASN A 29 6.70 13.39 -6.16
CA ASN A 29 6.22 14.14 -7.33
C ASN A 29 5.32 13.31 -8.26
N PHE A 30 5.19 12.00 -8.03
CA PHE A 30 4.41 11.08 -8.86
C PHE A 30 3.45 10.20 -8.06
N SER A 31 3.62 10.13 -6.74
CA SER A 31 2.80 9.30 -5.85
C SER A 31 1.43 9.92 -5.60
N ILE A 32 0.35 9.17 -5.86
CA ILE A 32 -1.03 9.59 -5.51
C ILE A 32 -1.22 9.81 -3.99
N VAL A 33 -0.32 9.22 -3.18
CA VAL A 33 -0.35 9.31 -1.71
C VAL A 33 0.26 10.62 -1.22
N PHE A 34 1.29 11.15 -1.88
CA PHE A 34 2.06 12.32 -1.41
C PHE A 34 1.93 13.55 -2.30
N LEU A 35 1.46 13.40 -3.53
CA LEU A 35 1.21 14.52 -4.43
C LEU A 35 0.28 15.56 -3.76
N PRO A 36 0.62 16.85 -3.84
CA PRO A 36 -0.27 17.91 -3.42
C PRO A 36 -1.50 17.95 -4.33
N PHE A 37 -2.55 18.64 -3.86
CA PHE A 37 -3.74 18.85 -4.66
C PHE A 37 -3.39 19.56 -5.96
N SER A 38 -3.56 18.86 -7.08
CA SER A 38 -3.12 19.29 -8.41
C SER A 38 -3.95 18.61 -9.50
N PRO A 39 -3.95 19.13 -10.74
CA PRO A 39 -4.62 18.48 -11.86
C PRO A 39 -4.15 17.02 -12.07
N LEU A 40 -2.86 16.75 -11.88
CA LEU A 40 -2.30 15.39 -11.95
C LEU A 40 -2.89 14.49 -10.86
N TRP A 41 -2.89 14.94 -9.61
CA TRP A 41 -3.46 14.17 -8.50
C TRP A 41 -4.95 13.88 -8.72
N GLN A 42 -5.73 14.87 -9.16
CA GLN A 42 -7.15 14.70 -9.49
C GLN A 42 -7.35 13.68 -10.61
N HIS A 43 -6.50 13.72 -11.65
CA HIS A 43 -6.55 12.77 -12.76
C HIS A 43 -6.28 11.34 -12.30
N LEU A 44 -5.21 11.12 -11.51
CA LEU A 44 -4.90 9.80 -10.93
C LEU A 44 -6.04 9.30 -10.04
N ARG A 45 -6.62 10.16 -9.19
CA ARG A 45 -7.78 9.81 -8.35
C ARG A 45 -9.00 9.42 -9.18
N LYS A 46 -9.27 10.13 -10.29
CA LYS A 46 -10.35 9.77 -11.22
C LYS A 46 -10.10 8.41 -11.87
N ILE A 47 -8.87 8.09 -12.28
CA ILE A 47 -8.53 6.75 -12.82
C ILE A 47 -8.78 5.67 -11.75
N CYS A 48 -8.30 5.88 -10.52
CA CYS A 48 -8.53 4.95 -9.43
C CYS A 48 -10.03 4.71 -9.21
N HIS A 49 -10.82 5.77 -9.08
CA HIS A 49 -12.26 5.64 -8.79
C HIS A 49 -13.07 5.07 -9.96
N ASN A 50 -12.86 5.59 -11.17
CA ASN A 50 -13.70 5.26 -12.33
C ASN A 50 -13.26 3.98 -13.04
N SER A 51 -12.01 3.56 -12.88
CA SER A 51 -11.45 2.42 -13.60
C SER A 51 -11.02 1.31 -12.65
N LEU A 52 -10.06 1.56 -11.76
CA LEU A 52 -9.45 0.48 -10.96
C LEU A 52 -10.40 -0.07 -9.89
N PHE A 53 -11.12 0.82 -9.20
CA PHE A 53 -12.00 0.51 -8.07
C PHE A 53 -13.47 0.77 -8.38
N SER A 54 -13.83 0.81 -9.66
CA SER A 54 -15.23 0.91 -10.06
C SER A 54 -15.99 -0.38 -9.72
N ASN A 55 -17.29 -0.29 -9.45
CA ASN A 55 -18.12 -1.48 -9.20
C ASN A 55 -17.98 -2.51 -10.32
N LYS A 56 -17.97 -2.07 -11.59
CA LYS A 56 -17.78 -2.96 -12.74
C LYS A 56 -16.47 -3.75 -12.68
N THR A 57 -15.36 -3.09 -12.34
CA THR A 57 -14.05 -3.73 -12.24
C THR A 57 -13.97 -4.65 -11.01
N LEU A 58 -14.56 -4.22 -9.90
CA LEU A 58 -14.63 -5.03 -8.69
C LEU A 58 -15.47 -6.30 -8.93
N ASP A 59 -16.64 -6.18 -9.52
CA ASP A 59 -17.50 -7.33 -9.87
C ASP A 59 -16.81 -8.23 -10.89
N GLY A 60 -16.20 -7.66 -11.94
CA GLY A 60 -15.46 -8.40 -12.96
C GLY A 60 -14.24 -9.17 -12.43
N SER A 61 -13.66 -8.73 -11.30
CA SER A 61 -12.52 -9.40 -10.64
C SER A 61 -12.94 -10.31 -9.48
N GLN A 62 -14.25 -10.58 -9.30
CA GLN A 62 -14.75 -11.44 -8.23
C GLN A 62 -14.18 -12.86 -8.28
N GLU A 63 -14.12 -13.46 -9.47
CA GLU A 63 -13.57 -14.81 -9.62
C GLU A 63 -12.08 -14.89 -9.30
N LEU A 64 -11.32 -13.84 -9.61
CA LEU A 64 -9.91 -13.73 -9.23
C LEU A 64 -9.75 -13.68 -7.71
N ARG A 65 -10.55 -12.85 -7.01
CA ARG A 65 -10.53 -12.82 -5.53
C ARG A 65 -10.89 -14.19 -4.94
N ARG A 66 -11.89 -14.86 -5.51
CA ARG A 66 -12.30 -16.20 -5.08
C ARG A 66 -11.18 -17.23 -5.29
N MET A 67 -10.44 -17.12 -6.40
CA MET A 67 -9.28 -17.98 -6.67
C MET A 67 -8.18 -17.76 -5.62
N LYS A 68 -7.78 -16.51 -5.34
CA LYS A 68 -6.75 -16.21 -4.33
C LYS A 68 -7.18 -16.61 -2.91
N LEU A 69 -8.46 -16.49 -2.59
CA LEU A 69 -9.01 -17.00 -1.33
C LEU A 69 -8.93 -18.53 -1.24
N LYS A 70 -9.16 -19.26 -2.34
CA LYS A 70 -8.99 -20.72 -2.36
C LYS A 70 -7.53 -21.11 -2.17
N ASP A 71 -6.60 -20.40 -2.79
CA ASP A 71 -5.16 -20.65 -2.62
C ASP A 71 -4.77 -20.49 -1.14
N LEU A 72 -5.24 -19.41 -0.50
CA LEU A 72 -5.07 -19.19 0.93
C LEU A 72 -5.65 -20.34 1.78
N LEU A 73 -6.89 -20.76 1.51
CA LEU A 73 -7.54 -21.85 2.25
C LEU A 73 -6.81 -23.19 2.07
N ASN A 74 -6.29 -23.45 0.86
CA ASN A 74 -5.51 -24.65 0.59
C ASN A 74 -4.20 -24.66 1.39
N ASP A 75 -3.51 -23.52 1.47
CA ASP A 75 -2.28 -23.39 2.27
C ASP A 75 -2.56 -23.56 3.78
N MET A 76 -3.67 -23.01 4.28
CA MET A 76 -4.12 -23.23 5.65
C MET A 76 -4.51 -24.70 5.91
N HIS A 77 -5.16 -25.35 4.95
CA HIS A 77 -5.53 -26.76 5.07
C HIS A 77 -4.30 -27.66 5.17
N LYS A 78 -3.26 -27.41 4.35
CA LYS A 78 -1.98 -28.14 4.45
C LYS A 78 -1.35 -28.00 5.84
N SER A 79 -1.31 -26.78 6.38
CA SER A 79 -0.79 -26.52 7.73
C SER A 79 -1.62 -27.27 8.79
N SER A 80 -2.94 -27.36 8.60
CA SER A 80 -3.81 -28.12 9.50
C SER A 80 -3.53 -29.62 9.48
N LEU A 81 -3.12 -30.19 8.33
CA LEU A 81 -2.77 -31.61 8.21
C LEU A 81 -1.45 -31.95 8.93
N THR A 82 -0.52 -31.00 8.97
CA THR A 82 0.78 -31.15 9.67
C THR A 82 0.71 -30.73 11.14
N GLY A 83 -0.38 -30.09 11.58
CA GLY A 83 -0.53 -29.55 12.93
C GLY A 83 0.30 -28.29 13.15
N GLU A 84 0.75 -27.63 12.09
CA GLU A 84 1.56 -26.42 12.15
C GLU A 84 0.69 -25.18 12.41
N ALA A 85 1.22 -24.26 13.21
CA ALA A 85 0.56 -22.98 13.47
C ALA A 85 0.58 -22.10 12.21
N VAL A 86 -0.54 -21.41 11.94
CA VAL A 86 -0.67 -20.50 10.81
C VAL A 86 -0.44 -19.06 11.27
N ASP A 87 0.53 -18.38 10.66
CA ASP A 87 0.64 -16.92 10.73
C ASP A 87 -0.42 -16.29 9.80
N VAL A 88 -1.55 -15.89 10.37
CA VAL A 88 -2.67 -15.27 9.65
C VAL A 88 -2.26 -13.96 8.98
N GLY A 89 -1.36 -13.18 9.57
CA GLY A 89 -0.89 -11.93 8.99
C GLY A 89 -0.09 -12.17 7.72
N ARG A 90 0.80 -13.16 7.74
CA ARG A 90 1.58 -13.59 6.55
C ARG A 90 0.68 -14.17 5.47
N ALA A 91 -0.29 -15.00 5.85
CA ALA A 91 -1.22 -15.63 4.93
C ALA A 91 -2.12 -14.58 4.25
N ALA A 92 -2.67 -13.62 5.02
CA ALA A 92 -3.45 -12.51 4.49
C ALA A 92 -2.61 -11.60 3.58
N PHE A 93 -1.36 -11.30 3.95
CA PHE A 93 -0.45 -10.52 3.13
C PHE A 93 -0.23 -11.16 1.75
N LYS A 94 0.11 -12.47 1.70
CA LYS A 94 0.27 -13.22 0.45
C LYS A 94 -0.98 -13.14 -0.42
N ALA A 95 -2.16 -13.38 0.16
CA ALA A 95 -3.42 -13.33 -0.57
C ALA A 95 -3.70 -11.93 -1.16
N CYS A 96 -3.48 -10.86 -0.39
CA CYS A 96 -3.68 -9.49 -0.83
C CYS A 96 -2.69 -9.07 -1.92
N ILE A 97 -1.39 -9.35 -1.75
CA ILE A 97 -0.37 -9.01 -2.74
C ILE A 97 -0.61 -9.78 -4.03
N ASN A 98 -0.86 -11.09 -3.98
CA ASN A 98 -1.13 -11.86 -5.19
C ASN A 98 -2.43 -11.46 -5.88
N PHE A 99 -3.46 -11.04 -5.12
CA PHE A 99 -4.64 -10.45 -5.73
C PHE A 99 -4.31 -9.16 -6.50
N LEU A 100 -3.55 -8.25 -5.89
CA LEU A 100 -3.15 -6.99 -6.53
C LEU A 100 -2.23 -7.24 -7.73
N SER A 101 -1.16 -8.01 -7.55
CA SER A 101 -0.17 -8.29 -8.59
C SER A 101 -0.81 -9.02 -9.78
N TYR A 102 -1.71 -9.98 -9.54
CA TYR A 102 -2.43 -10.64 -10.62
C TYR A 102 -3.41 -9.68 -11.32
N THR A 103 -4.06 -8.79 -10.57
CA THR A 103 -4.96 -7.79 -11.17
C THR A 103 -4.22 -6.83 -12.11
N PHE A 104 -3.01 -6.40 -11.75
CA PHE A 104 -2.25 -5.42 -12.53
C PHE A 104 -1.31 -6.03 -13.57
N VAL A 105 -0.73 -7.20 -13.29
CA VAL A 105 0.38 -7.80 -14.06
C VAL A 105 0.08 -9.26 -14.44
N SER A 106 -1.07 -9.82 -14.03
CA SER A 106 -1.46 -11.22 -14.31
C SER A 106 -0.46 -12.27 -13.82
N GLN A 107 0.30 -11.93 -12.77
CA GLN A 107 1.30 -12.80 -12.16
C GLN A 107 1.23 -12.68 -10.63
N ASP A 108 1.44 -13.80 -9.94
CA ASP A 108 1.63 -13.82 -8.49
C ASP A 108 3.06 -13.40 -8.16
N PHE A 109 3.21 -12.44 -7.25
CA PHE A 109 4.54 -11.99 -6.81
C PHE A 109 5.07 -12.78 -5.62
N VAL A 110 4.18 -13.42 -4.86
CA VAL A 110 4.53 -14.17 -3.66
C VAL A 110 4.15 -15.63 -3.86
N GLU A 111 5.12 -16.48 -4.19
CA GLU A 111 4.85 -17.91 -4.44
C GLU A 111 4.79 -18.71 -3.13
N SER A 112 5.71 -18.41 -2.21
CA SER A 112 5.82 -19.08 -0.90
C SER A 112 5.56 -18.10 0.24
N LEU A 113 5.37 -18.60 1.45
CA LEU A 113 5.28 -17.71 2.61
C LEU A 113 6.64 -17.07 2.92
N ASP A 114 7.77 -17.77 2.67
CA ASP A 114 9.17 -17.35 2.84
C ASP A 114 9.71 -16.38 1.79
N ASP A 115 8.81 -15.62 1.19
CA ASP A 115 9.13 -14.67 0.13
C ASP A 115 9.65 -13.32 0.66
N GLU A 116 10.78 -12.88 0.10
CA GLU A 116 11.47 -11.61 0.38
C GLU A 116 10.55 -10.38 0.18
N TYR A 117 9.51 -10.51 -0.64
CA TYR A 117 8.59 -9.41 -0.92
C TYR A 117 7.88 -8.86 0.34
N LYS A 118 7.55 -9.72 1.31
CA LYS A 118 6.95 -9.27 2.58
C LYS A 118 7.92 -8.38 3.36
N ASP A 119 9.20 -8.73 3.36
CA ASP A 119 10.22 -7.99 4.09
C ASP A 119 10.48 -6.63 3.44
N ILE A 120 10.49 -6.56 2.10
CA ILE A 120 10.57 -5.30 1.36
C ILE A 120 9.40 -4.37 1.73
N VAL A 121 8.16 -4.87 1.66
CA VAL A 121 6.97 -4.06 1.97
C VAL A 121 6.95 -3.67 3.45
N SER A 122 7.33 -4.57 4.36
CA SER A 122 7.40 -4.29 5.79
C SER A 122 8.46 -3.23 6.11
N THR A 123 9.61 -3.30 5.45
CA THR A 123 10.69 -2.31 5.58
C THR A 123 10.23 -0.94 5.10
N LEU A 124 9.58 -0.88 3.94
CA LEU A 124 9.03 0.37 3.40
C LEU A 124 7.98 0.97 4.33
N LEU A 125 7.02 0.17 4.81
CA LEU A 125 5.99 0.63 5.74
C LEU A 125 6.59 1.11 7.06
N SER A 126 7.63 0.45 7.54
CA SER A 126 8.35 0.84 8.75
C SER A 126 9.10 2.16 8.55
N ALA A 127 9.80 2.34 7.42
CA ALA A 127 10.48 3.58 7.09
C ALA A 127 9.50 4.75 7.03
N VAL A 128 8.40 4.61 6.27
CA VAL A 128 7.37 5.66 6.14
C VAL A 128 6.66 5.95 7.47
N GLY A 129 6.45 4.93 8.30
CA GLY A 129 5.77 5.06 9.60
C GLY A 129 6.67 5.56 10.74
N THR A 130 7.99 5.51 10.56
CA THR A 130 8.95 5.93 11.59
C THR A 130 9.09 7.46 11.57
N PRO A 131 8.92 8.16 12.70
CA PRO A 131 9.17 9.59 12.78
C PRO A 131 10.61 9.91 12.33
N ASN A 132 10.76 10.80 11.36
CA ASN A 132 12.05 11.28 10.89
C ASN A 132 12.34 12.67 11.48
N ILE A 133 13.46 12.81 12.18
CA ILE A 133 13.93 14.06 12.78
C ILE A 133 14.12 15.13 11.70
N ALA A 134 14.52 14.73 10.48
CA ALA A 134 14.71 15.65 9.35
C ALA A 134 13.39 16.31 8.90
N ASP A 135 12.22 15.72 9.19
CA ASP A 135 10.90 16.33 8.93
C ASP A 135 10.62 17.51 9.86
N HIS A 136 11.18 17.49 11.06
CA HIS A 136 10.98 18.51 12.08
C HIS A 136 12.10 19.55 12.11
N PHE A 137 13.31 19.15 11.73
CA PHE A 137 14.51 19.98 11.72
C PHE A 137 15.15 19.96 10.32
N PRO A 138 14.70 20.81 9.38
CA PRO A 138 15.13 20.76 7.98
C PRO A 138 16.64 20.88 7.76
N ILE A 139 17.37 21.51 8.70
CA ILE A 139 18.84 21.62 8.64
C ILE A 139 19.53 20.25 8.73
N LEU A 140 18.87 19.24 9.29
CA LEU A 140 19.39 17.89 9.46
C LEU A 140 19.15 16.99 8.24
N LYS A 141 18.37 17.42 7.24
CA LYS A 141 18.11 16.65 6.00
C LYS A 141 19.40 16.25 5.27
N ILE A 142 20.40 17.13 5.25
CA ILE A 142 21.68 16.89 4.58
C ILE A 142 22.48 15.77 5.26
N LEU A 143 22.30 15.60 6.57
CA LEU A 143 23.06 14.64 7.36
C LEU A 143 22.41 13.24 7.38
N ASP A 144 21.10 13.16 7.12
CA ASP A 144 20.31 11.95 7.24
C ASP A 144 20.66 11.13 8.51
N PRO A 145 20.37 11.66 9.71
CA PRO A 145 20.83 11.06 10.96
C PRO A 145 20.20 9.69 11.24
N GLN A 146 19.11 9.34 10.56
CA GLN A 146 18.40 8.07 10.76
C GLN A 146 18.68 7.06 9.64
N GLY A 147 19.15 7.49 8.46
CA GLY A 147 19.45 6.58 7.35
C GLY A 147 18.21 5.91 6.77
N ILE A 148 17.04 6.57 6.86
CA ILE A 148 15.73 6.00 6.50
C ILE A 148 15.05 6.75 5.35
#